data_AF-A0A564ZCX7-F1
#
_entry.id   AF-A0A564ZCX7-F1
#
_cell.length_a   1.000
_cell.length_b   1.000
_cell.length_c   1.000
_cell.angle_alpha   90.00
_cell.angle_beta   90.00
_cell.angle_gamma   90.00
#
_symmetry.space_group_name_H-M   'P 1'
#
loop_
_entity.id
_entity.type
_entity.pdbx_description
1 polymer ?
#
loop_
_entity_poly.entity_id
_entity_poly.type
_entity_poly.pdbx_seq_one_letter_code
_entity_poly.pdbx_strand_id
1 'polypeptide(L)'
;MLNAAIKICGPYSWGCYDILVLPPSFPYSGMENPQLTFVTPTLLAGDGSLTSVIAHQIAHSWIGNLVTNATWEHFWLNEGHTVYLEGLILEKLYGTEYRELFIELGYEVLQACLEKEFNQGHPLTKLIPCLKGVHTDDSFSTVPYQKGSLFLYYLECKYGKEAILTWLRAYIDHYREKSITTEEWKWFLAQHLGKQLLDEIDWDAWLFSAGPIPWVPPTNRVLSKVVDQVAEKIINTSLLNDNDSAVYIRLQYESMIPLQQQLLWQRLLKCVPLPHDNLNVLKTVLSMSNTQNAEIRYRWALIVIYSQYLPGLDGALEFLNSQGRLEYTRPIYRALVAWPGIRAQAINNFKANRPYMHPTTAKQVEKDIESGQAQ
;
A
#
# COMPACT_ATOMS: atom_id res chain seq x y z
N MET A 1 14.42 -11.17 -7.96
CA MET A 1 13.32 -10.34 -8.49
C MET A 1 13.49 -10.03 -9.97
N LEU A 2 14.57 -9.37 -10.40
CA LEU A 2 14.77 -9.00 -11.81
C LEU A 2 14.63 -10.18 -12.79
N ASN A 3 15.26 -11.32 -12.53
CA ASN A 3 15.10 -12.53 -13.35
C ASN A 3 13.66 -13.06 -13.41
N ALA A 4 12.87 -12.88 -12.36
CA ALA A 4 11.46 -13.26 -12.37
C ALA A 4 10.66 -12.31 -13.27
N ALA A 5 10.90 -10.99 -13.15
CA ALA A 5 10.31 -9.98 -14.01
C ALA A 5 10.66 -10.21 -15.49
N ILE A 6 11.92 -10.51 -15.82
CA ILE A 6 12.36 -10.83 -17.18
C ILE A 6 11.60 -12.03 -17.75
N LYS A 7 11.38 -13.09 -16.96
CA LYS A 7 10.60 -14.26 -17.40
C LYS A 7 9.12 -13.93 -17.65
N ILE A 8 8.58 -12.94 -16.95
CA ILE A 8 7.18 -12.50 -17.09
C ILE A 8 7.04 -11.55 -18.28
N CYS A 9 7.87 -10.51 -18.35
CA CYS A 9 7.68 -9.35 -19.23
C CYS A 9 8.55 -9.35 -20.49
N GLY A 10 9.60 -10.17 -20.54
CA GLY A 10 10.61 -10.14 -21.60
C GLY A 10 11.88 -9.38 -21.19
N PRO A 11 12.81 -9.13 -22.14
CA PRO A 11 14.13 -8.59 -21.85
C PRO A 11 14.12 -7.24 -21.11
N TYR A 12 15.04 -7.10 -20.15
CA TYR A 12 15.32 -5.83 -19.48
C TYR A 12 16.14 -4.91 -20.39
N SER A 13 15.69 -3.66 -20.57
CA SER A 13 16.20 -2.77 -21.64
C SER A 13 17.19 -1.69 -21.18
N TRP A 14 17.47 -1.60 -19.87
CA TRP A 14 18.14 -0.42 -19.30
C TRP A 14 19.61 -0.64 -18.95
N GLY A 15 20.17 -1.82 -19.20
CA GLY A 15 21.56 -2.15 -18.83
C GLY A 15 21.67 -2.57 -17.38
N CYS A 16 22.00 -1.65 -16.47
CA CYS A 16 22.09 -1.92 -15.03
C CYS A 16 20.76 -1.67 -14.29
N TYR A 17 20.68 -2.20 -13.08
CA TYR A 17 19.61 -1.91 -12.12
C TYR A 17 20.28 -1.64 -10.77
N ASP A 18 20.59 -0.37 -10.51
CA ASP A 18 21.20 0.07 -9.27
C ASP A 18 20.15 0.62 -8.31
N ILE A 19 20.47 0.63 -7.01
CA ILE A 19 19.59 1.09 -5.95
C ILE A 19 20.33 2.14 -5.13
N LEU A 20 19.73 3.32 -4.97
CA LEU A 20 20.19 4.36 -4.06
C LEU A 20 19.27 4.43 -2.84
N VAL A 21 19.81 4.11 -1.67
CA VAL A 21 19.13 4.34 -0.40
C VAL A 21 19.29 5.81 -0.02
N LEU A 22 18.19 6.55 -0.01
CA LEU A 22 18.18 7.97 0.30
C LEU A 22 18.18 8.24 1.82
N PRO A 23 18.38 9.52 2.25
CA PRO A 23 18.16 9.92 3.63
C PRO A 23 16.69 9.73 4.08
N PRO A 24 16.43 9.67 5.39
CA PRO A 24 15.09 9.40 5.92
C PRO A 24 14.01 10.41 5.53
N SER A 25 14.38 11.62 5.08
CA SER A 25 13.44 12.64 4.63
C SER A 25 12.82 12.35 3.25
N PHE A 26 13.26 11.30 2.53
CA PHE A 26 12.68 10.95 1.24
C PHE A 26 11.18 10.66 1.36
N PRO A 27 10.31 11.35 0.60
CA PRO A 27 8.86 11.34 0.84
C PRO A 27 8.12 10.11 0.31
N TYR A 28 8.76 9.25 -0.48
CA TYR A 28 8.12 8.09 -1.12
C TYR A 28 8.75 6.77 -0.64
N SER A 29 8.12 5.65 -0.98
CA SER A 29 8.68 4.31 -0.73
C SER A 29 9.87 4.02 -1.67
N GLY A 30 9.70 4.40 -2.93
CA GLY A 30 10.72 4.36 -3.95
C GLY A 30 10.38 5.32 -5.07
N MET A 31 11.32 5.47 -6.00
CA MET A 31 11.13 6.13 -7.29
C MET A 31 11.89 5.35 -8.33
N GLU A 32 11.20 4.97 -9.39
CA GLU A 32 11.62 4.07 -10.48
C GLU A 32 12.56 4.74 -11.49
N ASN A 33 13.42 5.66 -11.02
CA ASN A 33 14.37 6.35 -11.89
C ASN A 33 15.19 5.32 -12.69
N PRO A 34 15.12 5.34 -14.03
CA PRO A 34 15.77 4.31 -14.84
C PRO A 34 17.26 4.18 -14.50
N GLN A 35 17.73 2.94 -14.41
CA GLN A 35 19.10 2.57 -14.03
C GLN A 35 19.48 2.78 -12.55
N LEU A 36 18.83 3.71 -11.82
CA LEU A 36 19.17 4.04 -10.44
C LEU A 36 17.91 4.29 -9.61
N THR A 37 17.26 3.22 -9.17
CA THR A 37 16.05 3.28 -8.35
C THR A 37 16.36 3.94 -7.00
N PHE A 38 15.61 4.97 -6.63
CA PHE A 38 15.70 5.55 -5.30
C PHE A 38 14.79 4.79 -4.34
N VAL A 39 15.23 4.56 -3.11
CA VAL A 39 14.43 3.91 -2.07
C VAL A 39 14.58 4.61 -0.72
N THR A 40 13.51 4.55 0.07
CA THR A 40 13.53 5.01 1.47
C THR A 40 14.41 4.11 2.35
N PRO A 41 15.12 4.66 3.36
CA PRO A 41 15.82 3.83 4.33
C PRO A 41 14.87 3.07 5.25
N THR A 42 13.56 3.39 5.26
CA THR A 42 12.57 2.61 6.04
C THR A 42 12.40 1.18 5.51
N LEU A 43 12.96 0.83 4.34
CA LEU A 43 13.01 -0.56 3.87
C LEU A 43 14.07 -1.40 4.59
N LEU A 44 15.02 -0.77 5.30
CA LEU A 44 16.12 -1.43 6.01
C LEU A 44 15.68 -2.03 7.34
N ALA A 45 14.72 -2.96 7.30
CA ALA A 45 14.23 -3.67 8.47
C ALA A 45 15.23 -4.69 9.06
N GLY A 46 16.30 -5.02 8.31
CA GLY A 46 17.36 -5.95 8.73
C GLY A 46 17.10 -7.43 8.42
N ASP A 47 15.91 -7.78 7.94
CA ASP A 47 15.46 -9.17 7.73
C ASP A 47 14.93 -9.45 6.30
N GLY A 48 14.96 -8.44 5.42
CA GLY A 48 14.43 -8.54 4.05
C GLY A 48 12.90 -8.50 3.93
N SER A 49 12.17 -8.23 5.02
CA SER A 49 10.70 -8.24 5.08
C SER A 49 10.00 -7.21 4.21
N LEU A 50 10.70 -6.15 3.79
CA LEU A 50 10.15 -5.02 3.01
C LEU A 50 10.70 -4.98 1.57
N THR A 51 11.23 -6.10 1.08
CA THR A 51 11.82 -6.18 -0.26
C THR A 51 10.80 -6.17 -1.40
N SER A 52 9.48 -6.29 -1.12
CA SER A 52 8.44 -6.20 -2.16
C SER A 52 8.46 -4.84 -2.87
N VAL A 53 8.82 -3.76 -2.16
CA VAL A 53 9.03 -2.44 -2.77
C VAL A 53 10.10 -2.49 -3.85
N ILE A 54 11.14 -3.32 -3.71
CA ILE A 54 12.15 -3.50 -4.77
C ILE A 54 11.53 -4.22 -5.98
N ALA A 55 10.65 -5.21 -5.77
CA ALA A 55 9.93 -5.86 -6.86
C ALA A 55 9.01 -4.88 -7.60
N HIS A 56 8.36 -3.96 -6.89
CA HIS A 56 7.57 -2.87 -7.45
C HIS A 56 8.41 -1.95 -8.35
N GLN A 57 9.54 -1.46 -7.85
CA GLN A 57 10.42 -0.58 -8.64
C GLN A 57 11.04 -1.32 -9.85
N ILE A 58 11.32 -2.62 -9.73
CA ILE A 58 11.73 -3.46 -10.87
C ILE A 58 10.60 -3.54 -11.91
N ALA A 59 9.36 -3.77 -11.49
CA ALA A 59 8.20 -3.86 -12.38
C ALA A 59 8.02 -2.58 -13.22
N HIS A 60 8.32 -1.42 -12.63
CA HIS A 60 8.28 -0.15 -13.36
C HIS A 60 9.22 -0.06 -14.56
N SER A 61 10.27 -0.87 -14.59
CA SER A 61 11.20 -0.95 -15.72
C SER A 61 10.53 -1.39 -17.02
N TRP A 62 9.36 -2.03 -16.95
CA TRP A 62 8.49 -2.30 -18.10
C TRP A 62 7.25 -1.42 -18.11
N ILE A 63 6.62 -1.18 -16.95
CA ILE A 63 5.35 -0.43 -16.87
C ILE A 63 5.55 0.90 -16.14
N GLY A 64 5.48 2.00 -16.87
CA GLY A 64 5.86 3.34 -16.43
C GLY A 64 7.07 3.83 -17.21
N ASN A 65 8.19 3.11 -17.17
CA ASN A 65 9.41 3.52 -17.86
C ASN A 65 9.43 3.17 -19.35
N LEU A 66 8.92 1.99 -19.75
CA LEU A 66 8.82 1.61 -21.18
C LEU A 66 7.45 1.90 -21.76
N VAL A 67 6.36 1.55 -21.05
CA VAL A 67 5.00 1.91 -21.43
C VAL A 67 4.46 2.92 -20.42
N THR A 68 4.28 4.16 -20.82
CA THR A 68 3.96 5.26 -19.90
C THR A 68 2.50 5.70 -20.04
N ASN A 69 1.86 6.14 -18.97
CA ASN A 69 0.59 6.85 -19.06
C ASN A 69 0.73 8.17 -19.84
N ALA A 70 -0.18 8.48 -20.76
CA ALA A 70 -0.15 9.71 -21.56
C ALA A 70 -0.43 10.98 -20.75
N THR A 71 -1.26 10.87 -19.72
CA THR A 71 -1.59 11.95 -18.78
C THR A 71 -1.75 11.37 -17.37
N TRP A 72 -1.70 12.22 -16.34
CA TRP A 72 -1.90 11.81 -14.94
C TRP A 72 -3.29 11.24 -14.65
N GLU A 73 -4.29 11.49 -15.50
CA GLU A 73 -5.62 10.87 -15.35
C GLU A 73 -5.56 9.36 -15.61
N HIS A 74 -4.58 8.90 -16.40
CA HIS A 74 -4.33 7.50 -16.70
C HIS A 74 -3.24 6.88 -15.81
N PHE A 75 -2.91 7.49 -14.66
CA PHE A 75 -1.81 7.05 -13.80
C PHE A 75 -1.95 5.60 -13.30
N TRP A 76 -3.17 5.07 -13.22
CA TRP A 76 -3.41 3.66 -12.91
C TRP A 76 -2.79 2.69 -13.92
N LEU A 77 -2.55 3.12 -15.17
CA LEU A 77 -1.86 2.31 -16.17
C LEU A 77 -0.42 2.01 -15.76
N ASN A 78 0.24 2.94 -15.08
CA ASN A 78 1.53 2.67 -14.45
C ASN A 78 1.28 1.83 -13.19
N GLU A 79 0.61 2.41 -12.20
CA GLU A 79 0.65 1.86 -10.85
C GLU A 79 -0.14 0.57 -10.67
N GLY A 80 -1.32 0.47 -11.28
CA GLY A 80 -2.14 -0.72 -11.21
C GLY A 80 -1.43 -1.92 -11.85
N HIS A 81 -0.79 -1.71 -12.99
CA HIS A 81 -0.01 -2.76 -13.66
C HIS A 81 1.27 -3.10 -12.91
N THR A 82 1.95 -2.10 -12.33
CA THR A 82 3.15 -2.33 -11.52
C THR A 82 2.83 -3.17 -10.29
N VAL A 83 1.77 -2.85 -9.54
CA VAL A 83 1.36 -3.67 -8.37
C VAL A 83 0.91 -5.06 -8.79
N TYR A 84 0.21 -5.19 -9.93
CA TYR A 84 -0.15 -6.50 -10.48
C TYR A 84 1.09 -7.34 -10.83
N LEU A 85 2.10 -6.72 -11.47
CA LEU A 85 3.37 -7.35 -11.81
C LEU A 85 4.25 -7.63 -10.58
N GLU A 86 4.23 -6.76 -9.58
CA GLU A 86 4.84 -7.00 -8.25
C GLU A 86 4.28 -8.29 -7.66
N GLY A 87 2.95 -8.44 -7.63
CA GLY A 87 2.29 -9.67 -7.19
C GLY A 87 2.74 -10.91 -7.97
N LEU A 88 2.87 -10.82 -9.30
CA LEU A 88 3.38 -11.92 -10.15
C LEU A 88 4.85 -12.26 -9.89
N ILE A 89 5.70 -11.26 -9.61
CA ILE A 89 7.09 -11.46 -9.23
C ILE A 89 7.15 -12.17 -7.88
N LEU A 90 6.38 -11.72 -6.89
CA LEU A 90 6.29 -12.34 -5.57
C LEU A 90 5.79 -13.79 -5.68
N GLU A 91 4.82 -14.07 -6.54
CA GLU A 91 4.36 -15.43 -6.80
C GLU A 91 5.47 -16.33 -7.36
N LYS A 92 6.29 -15.82 -8.28
CA LYS A 92 7.43 -16.59 -8.80
C LYS A 92 8.51 -16.86 -7.77
N LEU A 93 8.58 -16.06 -6.69
CA LEU A 93 9.58 -16.22 -5.63
C LEU A 93 9.05 -17.06 -4.46
N TYR A 94 7.76 -16.90 -4.12
CA TYR A 94 7.20 -17.37 -2.85
C TYR A 94 5.92 -18.21 -3.00
N GLY A 95 5.40 -18.38 -4.21
CA GLY A 95 4.22 -19.21 -4.50
C GLY A 95 2.90 -18.43 -4.54
N THR A 96 1.85 -19.12 -5.00
CA THR A 96 0.51 -18.55 -5.24
C THR A 96 -0.12 -18.03 -3.95
N GLU A 97 0.00 -18.78 -2.86
CA GLU A 97 -0.60 -18.42 -1.57
C GLU A 97 -0.01 -17.10 -1.02
N TYR A 98 1.26 -16.81 -1.31
CA TYR A 98 1.88 -15.52 -0.95
C TYR A 98 1.29 -14.36 -1.76
N ARG A 99 1.09 -14.54 -3.06
CA ARG A 99 0.45 -13.53 -3.92
C ARG A 99 -1.00 -13.29 -3.52
N GLU A 100 -1.73 -14.35 -3.18
CA GLU A 100 -3.10 -14.21 -2.66
C GLU A 100 -3.11 -13.39 -1.37
N LEU A 101 -2.19 -13.65 -0.43
CA LEU A 101 -2.05 -12.84 0.79
C LEU A 101 -1.72 -11.37 0.50
N PHE A 102 -0.87 -11.12 -0.51
CA PHE A 102 -0.54 -9.76 -0.98
C PHE A 102 -1.77 -9.05 -1.55
N ILE A 103 -2.60 -9.75 -2.34
CA ILE A 103 -3.86 -9.25 -2.87
C ILE A 103 -4.86 -8.96 -1.74
N GLU A 104 -4.96 -9.84 -0.73
CA GLU A 104 -5.81 -9.62 0.45
C GLU A 104 -5.40 -8.34 1.18
N LEU A 105 -4.11 -8.16 1.48
CA LEU A 105 -3.61 -6.95 2.13
C LEU A 105 -3.90 -5.71 1.28
N GLY A 106 -3.63 -5.75 -0.02
CA GLY A 106 -3.89 -4.65 -0.94
C GLY A 106 -5.37 -4.25 -0.99
N TYR A 107 -6.27 -5.23 -1.03
CA TYR A 107 -7.71 -5.01 -0.94
C TYR A 107 -8.11 -4.36 0.38
N GLU A 108 -7.62 -4.86 1.51
CA GLU A 108 -7.92 -4.30 2.83
C GLU A 108 -7.38 -2.88 3.03
N VAL A 109 -6.23 -2.57 2.42
CA VAL A 109 -5.62 -1.23 2.40
C VAL A 109 -6.42 -0.27 1.52
N LEU A 110 -6.92 -0.72 0.36
CA LEU A 110 -7.84 0.08 -0.47
C LEU A 110 -9.12 0.43 0.28
N GLN A 111 -9.77 -0.54 0.92
CA GLN A 111 -10.99 -0.29 1.69
C GLN A 111 -10.74 0.74 2.80
N ALA A 112 -9.65 0.59 3.56
CA ALA A 112 -9.30 1.54 4.60
C ALA A 112 -9.02 2.95 4.05
N CYS A 113 -8.37 3.08 2.89
CA CYS A 113 -8.13 4.36 2.24
C CYS A 113 -9.46 5.04 1.84
N LEU A 114 -10.38 4.29 1.21
CA LEU A 114 -11.68 4.79 0.79
C LEU A 114 -12.55 5.24 1.97
N GLU A 115 -12.47 4.54 3.11
CA GLU A 115 -13.24 4.85 4.32
C GLU A 115 -12.66 6.02 5.13
N LYS A 116 -11.32 6.09 5.25
CA LYS A 116 -10.65 7.01 6.21
C LYS A 116 -10.07 8.26 5.57
N GLU A 117 -9.77 8.25 4.28
CA GLU A 117 -9.10 9.37 3.61
C GLU A 117 -10.02 10.17 2.68
N PHE A 118 -11.17 9.60 2.31
CA PHE A 118 -12.10 10.21 1.36
C PHE A 118 -13.52 10.24 1.90
N ASN A 119 -14.24 11.31 1.56
CA ASN A 119 -15.68 11.35 1.71
C ASN A 119 -16.36 10.43 0.70
N GLN A 120 -17.57 9.95 1.02
CA GLN A 120 -18.34 9.12 0.09
C GLN A 120 -18.51 9.81 -1.27
N GLY A 121 -18.18 9.09 -2.35
CA GLY A 121 -18.30 9.59 -3.72
C GLY A 121 -17.20 10.57 -4.15
N HIS A 122 -16.10 10.70 -3.38
CA HIS A 122 -15.02 11.63 -3.73
C HIS A 122 -14.43 11.35 -5.12
N PRO A 123 -14.28 12.35 -6.02
CA PRO A 123 -13.87 12.13 -7.41
C PRO A 123 -12.50 11.45 -7.60
N LEU A 124 -11.56 11.65 -6.67
CA LEU A 124 -10.23 11.01 -6.70
C LEU A 124 -10.23 9.51 -6.37
N THR A 125 -11.40 8.94 -6.03
CA THR A 125 -11.57 7.48 -5.84
C THR A 125 -11.96 6.74 -7.13
N LYS A 126 -12.14 7.49 -8.22
CA LYS A 126 -12.25 6.93 -9.57
C LYS A 126 -10.89 6.43 -10.04
N LEU A 127 -10.88 5.40 -10.87
CA LEU A 127 -9.64 4.90 -11.45
C LEU A 127 -9.09 5.86 -12.53
N ILE A 128 -10.01 6.55 -13.22
CA ILE A 128 -9.73 7.67 -14.13
C ILE A 128 -10.43 8.92 -13.57
N PRO A 129 -9.77 9.69 -12.69
CA PRO A 129 -10.31 10.95 -12.19
C PRO A 129 -10.20 12.06 -13.24
N CYS A 130 -11.01 13.12 -13.08
CA CYS A 130 -10.79 14.39 -13.78
C CYS A 130 -9.84 15.26 -12.95
N LEU A 131 -8.70 15.63 -13.51
CA LEU A 131 -7.65 16.39 -12.81
C LEU A 131 -7.59 17.87 -13.21
N LYS A 132 -8.59 18.37 -13.95
CA LYS A 132 -8.66 19.79 -14.32
C LYS A 132 -8.74 20.67 -13.07
N GLY A 133 -7.71 21.48 -12.84
CA GLY A 133 -7.62 22.38 -11.68
C GLY A 133 -7.20 21.69 -10.38
N VAL A 134 -6.81 20.41 -10.43
CA VAL A 134 -6.30 19.65 -9.29
C VAL A 134 -4.76 19.62 -9.38
N HIS A 135 -4.09 19.98 -8.30
CA HIS A 135 -2.63 19.81 -8.23
C HIS A 135 -2.30 18.32 -8.19
N THR A 136 -1.30 17.86 -8.95
CA THR A 136 -0.94 16.43 -9.04
C THR A 136 -0.66 15.81 -7.67
N ASP A 137 0.09 16.51 -6.80
CA ASP A 137 0.35 16.05 -5.43
C ASP A 137 -0.91 15.80 -4.58
N ASP A 138 -2.01 16.47 -4.89
CA ASP A 138 -3.29 16.28 -4.20
C ASP A 138 -4.10 15.09 -4.74
N SER A 139 -3.70 14.55 -5.91
CA SER A 139 -4.36 13.40 -6.55
C SER A 139 -3.78 12.04 -6.14
N PHE A 140 -2.56 12.02 -5.60
CA PHE A 140 -1.92 10.77 -5.20
C PHE A 140 -2.61 10.14 -3.98
N SER A 141 -2.90 8.85 -4.12
CA SER A 141 -3.45 8.01 -3.07
C SER A 141 -3.17 6.53 -3.41
N THR A 142 -3.60 5.64 -2.53
CA THR A 142 -3.60 4.18 -2.76
C THR A 142 -4.51 3.74 -3.91
N VAL A 143 -5.48 4.57 -4.33
CA VAL A 143 -6.51 4.21 -5.30
C VAL A 143 -5.95 3.70 -6.64
N PRO A 144 -5.13 4.45 -7.40
CA PRO A 144 -4.62 4.00 -8.70
C PRO A 144 -3.81 2.70 -8.62
N TYR A 145 -3.09 2.49 -7.52
CA TYR A 145 -2.31 1.28 -7.22
C TYR A 145 -3.24 0.06 -7.03
N GLN A 146 -4.08 0.11 -6.00
CA GLN A 146 -4.82 -1.06 -5.56
C GLN A 146 -6.05 -1.32 -6.44
N LYS A 147 -6.83 -0.29 -6.78
CA LYS A 147 -8.00 -0.43 -7.65
C LYS A 147 -7.59 -0.89 -9.05
N GLY A 148 -6.47 -0.37 -9.58
CA GLY A 148 -5.91 -0.80 -10.86
C GLY A 148 -5.41 -2.25 -10.84
N SER A 149 -4.65 -2.64 -9.81
CA SER A 149 -4.17 -4.02 -9.69
C SER A 149 -5.31 -5.03 -9.48
N LEU A 150 -6.31 -4.68 -8.68
CA LEU A 150 -7.49 -5.52 -8.46
C LEU A 150 -8.33 -5.65 -9.74
N PHE A 151 -8.38 -4.62 -10.58
CA PHE A 151 -9.03 -4.70 -11.89
C PHE A 151 -8.30 -5.69 -12.81
N LEU A 152 -6.97 -5.64 -12.85
CA LEU A 152 -6.18 -6.61 -13.62
C LEU A 152 -6.31 -8.04 -13.07
N TYR A 153 -6.39 -8.20 -11.75
CA TYR A 153 -6.64 -9.49 -11.13
C TYR A 153 -8.06 -10.01 -11.41
N TYR A 154 -9.07 -9.14 -11.44
CA TYR A 154 -10.41 -9.49 -11.91
C TYR A 154 -10.39 -10.03 -13.36
N LEU A 155 -9.64 -9.38 -14.26
CA LEU A 155 -9.45 -9.84 -15.63
C LEU A 155 -8.73 -11.20 -15.69
N GLU A 156 -7.72 -11.42 -14.84
CA GLU A 156 -7.04 -12.72 -14.69
C GLU A 156 -8.01 -13.83 -14.25
N CYS A 157 -8.85 -13.57 -13.25
CA CYS A 157 -9.85 -14.53 -12.81
C CYS A 157 -10.89 -14.84 -13.91
N LYS A 158 -11.25 -13.83 -14.72
CA LYS A 158 -12.29 -13.96 -15.75
C LYS A 158 -11.80 -14.65 -17.03
N TYR A 159 -10.63 -14.27 -17.53
CA TYR A 159 -10.11 -14.74 -18.82
C TYR A 159 -8.99 -15.78 -18.70
N GLY A 160 -8.52 -16.03 -17.48
CA GLY A 160 -7.45 -16.97 -17.19
C GLY A 160 -6.07 -16.33 -17.26
N LYS A 161 -5.21 -16.75 -16.32
CA LYS A 161 -3.88 -16.20 -16.14
C LYS A 161 -2.98 -16.27 -17.37
N GLU A 162 -2.96 -17.41 -18.07
CA GLU A 162 -2.13 -17.56 -19.27
C GLU A 162 -2.55 -16.57 -20.38
N ALA A 163 -3.85 -16.31 -20.53
CA ALA A 163 -4.34 -15.33 -21.50
C ALA A 163 -3.90 -13.91 -21.13
N ILE A 164 -4.02 -13.53 -19.85
CA ILE A 164 -3.56 -12.22 -19.37
C ILE A 164 -2.04 -12.07 -19.48
N LEU A 165 -1.25 -13.10 -19.15
CA LEU A 165 0.21 -13.03 -19.29
C LEU A 165 0.66 -12.95 -20.75
N THR A 166 -0.05 -13.64 -21.65
CA THR A 166 0.20 -13.54 -23.10
C THR A 166 -0.11 -12.13 -23.59
N TRP A 167 -1.25 -11.57 -23.21
CA TRP A 167 -1.61 -10.19 -23.51
C TRP A 167 -0.62 -9.18 -22.92
N LEU A 168 -0.20 -9.35 -21.66
CA LEU A 168 0.72 -8.43 -20.99
C LEU A 168 2.06 -8.31 -21.74
N ARG A 169 2.60 -9.43 -22.22
CA ARG A 169 3.82 -9.42 -23.06
C ARG A 169 3.60 -8.69 -24.38
N ALA A 170 2.48 -8.96 -25.06
CA ALA A 170 2.14 -8.28 -26.30
C ALA A 170 1.91 -6.77 -26.08
N TYR A 171 1.30 -6.39 -24.97
CA TYR A 171 1.06 -5.02 -24.55
C TYR A 171 2.36 -4.25 -24.34
N ILE A 172 3.29 -4.84 -23.57
CA ILE A 172 4.61 -4.27 -23.32
C ILE A 172 5.38 -4.09 -24.63
N ASP A 173 5.36 -5.08 -25.53
CA ASP A 173 6.08 -5.03 -26.80
C ASP A 173 5.47 -3.98 -27.76
N HIS A 174 4.13 -3.97 -27.88
CA HIS A 174 3.42 -3.07 -28.80
C HIS A 174 3.55 -1.59 -28.40
N TYR A 175 3.50 -1.30 -27.10
CA TYR A 175 3.54 0.06 -26.56
C TYR A 175 4.89 0.46 -25.97
N ARG A 176 5.93 -0.35 -26.15
CA ARG A 176 7.31 -0.01 -25.80
C ARG A 176 7.66 1.37 -26.36
N GLU A 177 8.24 2.21 -25.49
CA GLU A 177 8.69 3.57 -25.79
C GLU A 177 7.55 4.52 -26.22
N LYS A 178 6.32 4.23 -25.78
CA LYS A 178 5.14 5.07 -26.05
C LYS A 178 4.44 5.47 -24.77
N SER A 179 3.67 6.56 -24.87
CA SER A 179 2.73 6.97 -23.84
C SER A 179 1.30 6.74 -24.31
N ILE A 180 0.43 6.17 -23.48
CA ILE A 180 -0.90 5.70 -23.88
C ILE A 180 -2.03 6.13 -22.94
N THR A 181 -3.23 6.15 -23.49
CA THR A 181 -4.50 6.36 -22.79
C THR A 181 -5.14 5.03 -22.37
N THR A 182 -6.13 5.10 -21.48
CA THR A 182 -6.90 3.92 -21.08
C THR A 182 -7.74 3.37 -22.23
N GLU A 183 -8.19 4.23 -23.15
CA GLU A 183 -8.94 3.86 -24.34
C GLU A 183 -8.11 2.98 -25.28
N GLU A 184 -6.86 3.37 -25.54
CA GLU A 184 -5.90 2.57 -26.32
C GLU A 184 -5.62 1.23 -25.65
N TRP A 185 -5.35 1.25 -24.34
CA TRP A 185 -5.16 0.04 -23.52
C TRP A 185 -6.36 -0.92 -23.62
N LYS A 186 -7.58 -0.41 -23.45
CA LYS A 186 -8.84 -1.17 -23.47
C LYS A 186 -9.07 -1.78 -24.85
N TRP A 187 -8.80 -1.03 -25.90
CA TRP A 187 -8.97 -1.51 -27.27
C TRP A 187 -7.95 -2.60 -27.61
N PHE A 188 -6.69 -2.43 -27.20
CA PHE A 188 -5.65 -3.44 -27.36
C PHE A 188 -5.99 -4.73 -26.60
N LEU A 189 -6.52 -4.63 -25.38
CA LEU A 189 -7.04 -5.78 -24.61
C LEU A 189 -8.15 -6.51 -25.40
N ALA A 190 -9.12 -5.79 -25.96
CA ALA A 190 -10.22 -6.35 -26.76
C ALA A 190 -9.73 -7.07 -28.02
N GLN A 191 -8.64 -6.62 -28.64
CA GLN A 191 -8.06 -7.33 -29.79
C GLN A 191 -7.44 -8.68 -29.42
N HIS A 192 -6.96 -8.84 -28.19
CA HIS A 192 -6.22 -10.03 -27.76
C HIS A 192 -7.09 -11.05 -27.04
N LEU A 193 -8.04 -10.59 -26.21
CA LEU A 193 -8.93 -11.47 -25.44
C LEU A 193 -10.32 -11.62 -26.09
N GLY A 194 -10.59 -10.87 -27.15
CA GLY A 194 -11.82 -10.91 -27.94
C GLY A 194 -12.76 -9.74 -27.65
N LYS A 195 -13.42 -9.24 -28.70
CA LYS A 195 -14.24 -8.02 -28.63
C LYS A 195 -15.43 -8.11 -27.68
N GLN A 196 -15.91 -9.31 -27.37
CA GLN A 196 -17.01 -9.53 -26.43
C GLN A 196 -16.74 -8.95 -25.02
N LEU A 197 -15.47 -8.78 -24.63
CA LEU A 197 -15.14 -8.15 -23.34
C LEU A 197 -15.59 -6.69 -23.24
N LEU A 198 -15.82 -6.02 -24.37
CA LEU A 198 -16.35 -4.65 -24.40
C LEU A 198 -17.77 -4.59 -23.84
N ASP A 199 -18.52 -5.69 -23.96
CA ASP A 199 -19.92 -5.82 -23.49
C ASP A 199 -20.01 -6.58 -22.15
N GLU A 200 -19.09 -7.49 -21.86
CA GLU A 200 -19.13 -8.36 -20.66
C GLU A 200 -18.61 -7.71 -19.38
N ILE A 201 -17.84 -6.63 -19.48
CA ILE A 201 -17.23 -5.92 -18.35
C ILE A 201 -17.99 -4.63 -18.13
N ASP A 202 -18.36 -4.36 -16.87
CA ASP A 202 -18.88 -3.06 -16.48
C ASP A 202 -17.73 -2.04 -16.38
N TRP A 203 -17.37 -1.49 -17.54
CA TRP A 203 -16.28 -0.53 -17.68
C TRP A 203 -16.51 0.75 -16.88
N ASP A 204 -17.76 1.19 -16.79
CA ASP A 204 -18.10 2.42 -16.09
C ASP A 204 -17.99 2.25 -14.57
N ALA A 205 -18.37 1.08 -14.04
CA ALA A 205 -18.15 0.75 -12.64
C ALA A 205 -16.66 0.71 -12.26
N TRP A 206 -15.80 0.14 -13.12
CA TRP A 206 -14.36 0.05 -12.83
C TRP A 206 -13.62 1.36 -13.02
N LEU A 207 -13.83 2.04 -14.16
CA LEU A 207 -13.01 3.18 -14.57
C LEU A 207 -13.50 4.50 -13.99
N PHE A 208 -14.82 4.73 -13.96
CA PHE A 208 -15.40 6.06 -13.75
C PHE A 208 -16.23 6.20 -12.48
N SER A 209 -16.55 5.10 -11.79
CA SER A 209 -17.30 5.12 -10.54
C SER A 209 -16.40 5.34 -9.33
N ALA A 210 -16.83 6.25 -8.46
CA ALA A 210 -16.17 6.59 -7.20
C ALA A 210 -16.53 5.56 -6.11
N GLY A 211 -15.65 5.42 -5.12
CA GLY A 211 -15.85 4.55 -3.95
C GLY A 211 -15.42 3.10 -4.17
N PRO A 212 -16.03 2.15 -3.42
CA PRO A 212 -15.67 0.74 -3.43
C PRO A 212 -15.72 0.12 -4.83
N ILE A 213 -14.88 -0.86 -5.07
CA ILE A 213 -14.92 -1.66 -6.30
C ILE A 213 -16.11 -2.63 -6.28
N PRO A 214 -16.71 -2.97 -7.44
CA PRO A 214 -17.87 -3.85 -7.53
C PRO A 214 -17.52 -5.35 -7.37
N TRP A 215 -16.37 -5.66 -6.74
CA TRP A 215 -15.80 -7.00 -6.74
C TRP A 215 -14.95 -7.26 -5.49
N VAL A 216 -15.05 -8.47 -4.97
CA VAL A 216 -14.19 -8.96 -3.88
C VAL A 216 -13.23 -10.01 -4.47
N PRO A 217 -11.91 -9.86 -4.31
CA PRO A 217 -10.96 -10.80 -4.87
C PRO A 217 -11.17 -12.21 -4.27
N PRO A 218 -11.34 -13.25 -5.09
CA PRO A 218 -11.48 -14.62 -4.62
C PRO A 218 -10.11 -15.19 -4.28
N THR A 219 -9.78 -15.28 -2.99
CA THR A 219 -8.56 -15.94 -2.52
C THR A 219 -8.88 -17.20 -1.71
N ASN A 220 -7.95 -18.16 -1.68
CA ASN A 220 -8.11 -19.40 -0.92
C ASN A 220 -7.83 -19.22 0.58
N ARG A 221 -7.31 -18.04 0.97
CA ARG A 221 -7.05 -17.63 2.35
C ARG A 221 -6.18 -18.62 3.13
N VAL A 222 -5.31 -19.36 2.44
CA VAL A 222 -4.45 -20.39 3.07
C VAL A 222 -3.55 -19.76 4.13
N LEU A 223 -2.89 -18.66 3.80
CA LEU A 223 -1.99 -17.96 4.72
C LEU A 223 -2.71 -16.97 5.65
N SER A 224 -3.92 -16.50 5.32
CA SER A 224 -4.60 -15.49 6.14
C SER A 224 -5.49 -16.05 7.25
N LYS A 225 -5.80 -17.35 7.26
CA LYS A 225 -6.59 -17.99 8.33
C LYS A 225 -5.98 -17.85 9.73
N VAL A 226 -4.67 -18.06 9.86
CA VAL A 226 -3.99 -17.89 11.17
C VAL A 226 -4.02 -16.43 11.62
N VAL A 227 -4.01 -15.49 10.68
CA VAL A 227 -4.12 -14.06 10.96
C VAL A 227 -5.50 -13.73 11.55
N ASP A 228 -6.57 -14.29 10.99
CA ASP A 228 -7.93 -14.15 11.54
C ASP A 228 -8.03 -14.66 12.97
N GLN A 229 -7.52 -15.88 13.21
CA GLN A 229 -7.56 -16.51 14.54
C GLN A 229 -6.84 -15.66 15.59
N VAL A 230 -5.65 -15.14 15.27
CA VAL A 230 -4.89 -14.29 16.18
C VAL A 230 -5.57 -12.94 16.37
N ALA A 231 -6.11 -12.32 15.31
CA ALA A 231 -6.84 -11.07 15.42
C ALA A 231 -8.09 -11.21 16.32
N GLU A 232 -8.92 -12.22 16.07
CA GLU A 232 -10.11 -12.52 16.87
C GLU A 232 -9.76 -12.75 18.34
N LYS A 233 -8.66 -13.47 18.60
CA LYS A 233 -8.16 -13.71 19.97
C LYS A 233 -7.78 -12.41 20.66
N ILE A 234 -7.08 -11.51 19.98
CA ILE A 234 -6.69 -10.19 20.52
C ILE A 234 -7.91 -9.30 20.80
N ILE A 235 -8.92 -9.35 19.94
CA ILE A 235 -10.11 -8.50 20.02
C ILE A 235 -11.07 -8.98 21.12
N ASN A 236 -11.26 -10.29 21.25
CA ASN A 236 -12.32 -10.86 22.09
C ASN A 236 -11.84 -11.33 23.47
N THR A 237 -10.56 -11.20 23.81
CA THR A 237 -10.00 -11.68 25.08
C THR A 237 -9.35 -10.53 25.85
N SER A 238 -9.61 -10.45 27.16
CA SER A 238 -8.83 -9.58 28.07
C SER A 238 -7.48 -10.25 28.35
N LEU A 239 -6.40 -9.70 27.82
CA LEU A 239 -5.08 -10.34 27.85
C LEU A 239 -4.35 -10.14 29.18
N LEU A 240 -4.78 -9.21 30.04
CA LEU A 240 -4.08 -8.88 31.30
C LEU A 240 -3.89 -10.09 32.21
N ASN A 241 -4.89 -10.98 32.27
CA ASN A 241 -4.92 -12.13 33.17
C ASN A 241 -4.98 -13.47 32.42
N ASP A 242 -4.84 -13.46 31.09
CA ASP A 242 -4.90 -14.66 30.26
C ASP A 242 -3.53 -14.94 29.63
N ASN A 243 -2.64 -15.52 30.44
CA ASN A 243 -1.27 -15.82 30.04
C ASN A 243 -1.21 -16.85 28.91
N ASP A 244 -2.13 -17.82 28.87
CA ASP A 244 -2.16 -18.85 27.82
C ASP A 244 -2.48 -18.22 26.46
N SER A 245 -3.44 -17.30 26.43
CA SER A 245 -3.76 -16.52 25.22
C SER A 245 -2.60 -15.62 24.80
N ALA A 246 -1.94 -14.95 25.74
CA ALA A 246 -0.77 -14.12 25.44
C ALA A 246 0.40 -14.94 24.86
N VAL A 247 0.69 -16.12 25.43
CA VAL A 247 1.72 -17.05 24.93
C VAL A 247 1.34 -17.58 23.55
N TYR A 248 0.08 -17.97 23.34
CA TYR A 248 -0.40 -18.41 22.03
C TYR A 248 -0.19 -17.32 20.96
N ILE A 249 -0.61 -16.08 21.24
CA ILE A 249 -0.45 -14.94 20.32
C ILE A 249 1.02 -14.74 19.97
N ARG A 250 1.93 -14.77 20.96
CA ARG A 250 3.37 -14.66 20.73
C ARG A 250 3.88 -15.72 19.75
N LEU A 251 3.59 -16.99 20.04
CA LEU A 251 4.10 -18.11 19.26
C LEU A 251 3.57 -18.07 17.82
N GLN A 252 2.28 -17.75 17.63
CA GLN A 252 1.73 -17.60 16.30
C GLN A 252 2.40 -16.43 15.57
N TYR A 253 2.51 -15.26 16.21
CA TYR A 253 3.11 -14.07 15.60
C TYR A 253 4.58 -14.27 15.20
N GLU A 254 5.37 -14.93 16.05
CA GLU A 254 6.77 -15.26 15.75
C GLU A 254 6.92 -16.25 14.58
N SER A 255 5.91 -17.11 14.36
CA SER A 255 5.90 -18.04 13.22
C SER A 255 5.34 -17.44 11.93
N MET A 256 4.68 -16.28 12.00
CA MET A 256 4.11 -15.62 10.82
C MET A 256 5.21 -15.08 9.91
N ILE A 257 5.02 -15.25 8.60
CA ILE A 257 5.81 -14.51 7.62
C ILE A 257 5.51 -13.01 7.72
N PRO A 258 6.43 -12.13 7.30
CA PRO A 258 6.24 -10.69 7.50
C PRO A 258 4.95 -10.12 6.91
N LEU A 259 4.48 -10.65 5.78
CA LEU A 259 3.23 -10.21 5.15
C LEU A 259 1.98 -10.59 5.97
N GLN A 260 2.01 -11.73 6.67
CA GLN A 260 0.95 -12.11 7.63
C GLN A 260 0.95 -11.17 8.84
N GLN A 261 2.13 -10.80 9.35
CA GLN A 261 2.24 -9.83 10.44
C GLN A 261 1.68 -8.47 10.03
N GLN A 262 2.00 -7.96 8.83
CA GLN A 262 1.43 -6.72 8.31
C GLN A 262 -0.10 -6.80 8.21
N LEU A 263 -0.64 -7.91 7.71
CA LEU A 263 -2.08 -8.14 7.62
C LEU A 263 -2.75 -8.20 9.00
N LEU A 264 -2.12 -8.83 10.00
CA LEU A 264 -2.61 -8.83 11.38
C LEU A 264 -2.81 -7.42 11.88
N TRP A 265 -1.78 -6.57 11.76
CA TRP A 265 -1.86 -5.19 12.21
C TRP A 265 -2.85 -4.36 11.38
N GLN A 266 -3.01 -4.66 10.08
CA GLN A 266 -4.02 -4.01 9.25
C GLN A 266 -5.44 -4.33 9.75
N ARG A 267 -5.70 -5.59 10.12
CA ARG A 267 -6.99 -6.04 10.66
C ARG A 267 -7.25 -5.45 12.04
N LEU A 268 -6.26 -5.46 12.94
CA LEU A 268 -6.38 -4.83 14.26
C LEU A 268 -6.67 -3.32 14.18
N LEU A 269 -6.07 -2.63 13.19
CA LEU A 269 -6.32 -1.20 12.96
C LEU A 269 -7.77 -0.88 12.55
N LYS A 270 -8.53 -1.86 12.04
CA LYS A 270 -9.97 -1.71 11.77
C LYS A 270 -10.82 -1.79 13.04
N CYS A 271 -10.27 -2.35 14.11
CA CYS A 271 -10.98 -2.64 15.35
C CYS A 271 -10.64 -1.66 16.48
N VAL A 272 -9.92 -0.57 16.19
CA VAL A 272 -9.61 0.48 17.17
C VAL A 272 -10.90 1.21 17.61
N PRO A 273 -10.98 1.68 18.87
CA PRO A 273 -9.95 1.63 19.91
C PRO A 273 -9.81 0.22 20.53
N LEU A 274 -8.57 -0.22 20.75
CA LEU A 274 -8.28 -1.45 21.49
C LEU A 274 -8.12 -1.17 22.99
N PRO A 275 -8.48 -2.13 23.88
CA PRO A 275 -8.29 -1.98 25.32
C PRO A 275 -6.83 -1.69 25.70
N HIS A 276 -6.60 -0.72 26.57
CA HIS A 276 -5.24 -0.30 26.98
C HIS A 276 -4.46 -1.45 27.63
N ASP A 277 -5.12 -2.28 28.43
CA ASP A 277 -4.51 -3.47 29.03
C ASP A 277 -4.01 -4.45 27.96
N ASN A 278 -4.80 -4.68 26.90
CA ASN A 278 -4.39 -5.52 25.78
C ASN A 278 -3.20 -4.90 25.05
N LEU A 279 -3.21 -3.58 24.80
CA LEU A 279 -2.08 -2.90 24.17
C LEU A 279 -0.79 -2.99 25.00
N ASN A 280 -0.90 -2.92 26.34
CA ASN A 280 0.23 -3.08 27.23
C ASN A 280 0.83 -4.50 27.17
N VAL A 281 -0.04 -5.53 27.15
CA VAL A 281 0.39 -6.92 26.99
C VAL A 281 1.04 -7.12 25.61
N LEU A 282 0.40 -6.69 24.53
CA LEU A 282 0.93 -6.85 23.17
C LEU A 282 2.28 -6.14 22.97
N LYS A 283 2.43 -4.92 23.50
CA LYS A 283 3.69 -4.16 23.45
C LYS A 283 4.86 -4.99 23.99
N THR A 284 4.62 -5.69 25.10
CA THR A 284 5.64 -6.51 25.79
C THR A 284 5.83 -7.85 25.09
N VAL A 285 4.74 -8.57 24.87
CA VAL A 285 4.75 -9.96 24.37
C VAL A 285 5.27 -10.05 22.94
N LEU A 286 4.95 -9.06 22.10
CA LEU A 286 5.40 -9.00 20.70
C LEU A 286 6.64 -8.13 20.50
N SER A 287 7.25 -7.64 21.59
CA SER A 287 8.44 -6.77 21.56
C SER A 287 8.28 -5.58 20.61
N MET A 288 7.12 -4.92 20.63
CA MET A 288 6.77 -3.87 19.66
C MET A 288 7.70 -2.66 19.71
N SER A 289 8.36 -2.41 20.85
CA SER A 289 9.37 -1.35 20.98
C SER A 289 10.65 -1.62 20.19
N ASN A 290 10.91 -2.88 19.80
CA ASN A 290 12.18 -3.29 19.18
C ASN A 290 12.05 -3.51 17.65
N THR A 291 10.83 -3.56 17.12
CA THR A 291 10.61 -3.83 15.70
C THR A 291 11.20 -2.72 14.83
N GLN A 292 12.00 -3.12 13.84
CA GLN A 292 12.57 -2.20 12.84
C GLN A 292 11.72 -2.13 11.57
N ASN A 293 10.71 -3.00 11.44
CA ASN A 293 9.84 -3.04 10.29
C ASN A 293 8.89 -1.83 10.28
N ALA A 294 9.09 -0.91 9.34
CA ALA A 294 8.34 0.35 9.28
C ALA A 294 6.83 0.17 9.01
N GLU A 295 6.41 -0.86 8.26
CA GLU A 295 5.00 -1.17 8.02
C GLU A 295 4.28 -1.60 9.31
N ILE A 296 4.98 -2.31 10.19
CA ILE A 296 4.49 -2.72 11.50
C ILE A 296 4.48 -1.52 12.46
N ARG A 297 5.58 -0.75 12.53
CA ARG A 297 5.67 0.46 13.37
C ARG A 297 4.59 1.48 13.01
N TYR A 298 4.31 1.66 11.72
CA TYR A 298 3.26 2.55 11.22
C TYR A 298 1.86 2.15 11.73
N ARG A 299 1.47 0.89 11.55
CA ARG A 299 0.15 0.40 11.99
C ARG A 299 0.04 0.39 13.51
N TRP A 300 1.12 0.03 14.21
CA TRP A 300 1.19 0.13 15.66
C TRP A 300 1.01 1.57 16.15
N ALA A 301 1.70 2.55 15.55
CA ALA A 301 1.56 3.96 15.88
C ALA A 301 0.11 4.44 15.71
N LEU A 302 -0.54 4.09 14.59
CA LEU A 302 -1.95 4.42 14.39
C LEU A 302 -2.86 3.75 15.42
N ILE A 303 -2.64 2.49 15.77
CA ILE A 303 -3.43 1.80 16.81
C ILE A 303 -3.27 2.50 18.16
N VAL A 304 -2.05 2.87 18.54
CA VAL A 304 -1.76 3.64 19.75
C VAL A 304 -2.55 4.95 19.77
N ILE A 305 -2.52 5.70 18.67
CA ILE A 305 -3.16 7.02 18.56
C ILE A 305 -4.68 6.90 18.56
N TYR A 306 -5.26 6.04 17.73
CA TYR A 306 -6.71 5.84 17.67
C TYR A 306 -7.28 5.23 18.95
N SER A 307 -6.48 4.47 19.70
CA SER A 307 -6.86 3.96 21.02
C SER A 307 -6.57 4.97 22.15
N GLN A 308 -5.98 6.13 21.85
CA GLN A 308 -5.57 7.14 22.82
C GLN A 308 -4.70 6.57 23.96
N TYR A 309 -3.79 5.65 23.61
CA TYR A 309 -2.94 4.92 24.54
C TYR A 309 -1.66 5.69 24.86
N LEU A 310 -1.69 6.53 25.90
CA LEU A 310 -0.57 7.40 26.29
C LEU A 310 0.78 6.68 26.47
N PRO A 311 0.89 5.48 27.09
CA PRO A 311 2.18 4.79 27.25
C PRO A 311 2.85 4.34 25.94
N GLY A 312 2.16 4.44 24.80
CA GLY A 312 2.72 4.19 23.48
C GLY A 312 3.09 5.45 22.69
N LEU A 313 2.69 6.64 23.15
CA LEU A 313 2.76 7.88 22.37
C LEU A 313 4.20 8.27 21.99
N ASP A 314 5.14 8.14 22.92
CA ASP A 314 6.54 8.50 22.65
C ASP A 314 7.14 7.67 21.52
N GLY A 315 6.82 6.37 21.44
CA GLY A 315 7.25 5.50 20.34
C GLY A 315 6.59 5.86 19.01
N ALA A 316 5.33 6.31 19.03
CA ALA A 316 4.65 6.80 17.83
C ALA A 316 5.27 8.11 17.31
N LEU A 317 5.61 9.05 18.22
CA LEU A 317 6.28 10.30 17.88
C LEU A 317 7.73 10.09 17.43
N GLU A 318 8.46 9.16 18.03
CA GLU A 318 9.82 8.81 17.58
C GLU A 318 9.79 8.20 16.18
N PHE A 319 8.89 7.25 15.89
CA PHE A 319 8.72 6.73 14.53
C PHE A 319 8.33 7.83 13.54
N LEU A 320 7.40 8.71 13.91
CA LEU A 320 7.00 9.84 13.07
C LEU A 320 8.19 10.73 12.68
N ASN A 321 9.07 11.04 13.65
CA ASN A 321 10.16 11.99 13.46
C ASN A 321 11.45 11.36 12.92
N SER A 322 11.55 10.02 12.88
CA SER A 322 12.72 9.32 12.34
C SER A 322 12.71 9.17 10.81
N GLN A 323 11.60 9.51 10.14
CA GLN A 323 11.43 9.36 8.69
C GLN A 323 10.46 10.41 8.11
N GLY A 324 10.39 10.54 6.78
CA GLY A 324 9.59 11.56 6.09
C GLY A 324 8.66 11.03 4.99
N ARG A 325 8.45 9.71 4.89
CA ARG A 325 7.56 9.06 3.90
C ARG A 325 6.12 9.55 4.12
N LEU A 326 5.52 10.11 3.08
CA LEU A 326 4.17 10.70 3.11
C LEU A 326 3.12 9.70 3.59
N GLU A 327 3.22 8.46 3.14
CA GLU A 327 2.31 7.36 3.48
C GLU A 327 2.24 7.05 4.98
N TYR A 328 3.31 7.30 5.73
CA TYR A 328 3.31 7.17 7.18
C TYR A 328 3.04 8.50 7.87
N THR A 329 3.72 9.54 7.41
CA THR A 329 3.80 10.84 8.07
C THR A 329 2.44 11.54 8.08
N ARG A 330 1.71 11.57 6.95
CA ARG A 330 0.42 12.26 6.87
C ARG A 330 -0.65 11.59 7.72
N PRO A 331 -0.91 10.26 7.62
CA PRO A 331 -1.95 9.64 8.43
C PRO A 331 -1.66 9.74 9.93
N ILE A 332 -0.39 9.65 10.35
CA ILE A 332 -0.01 9.82 11.76
C ILE A 332 -0.31 11.25 12.22
N TYR A 333 0.09 12.29 11.48
CA TYR A 333 -0.22 13.68 11.88
C TYR A 333 -1.73 13.94 11.94
N ARG A 334 -2.51 13.47 10.95
CA ARG A 334 -3.98 13.56 10.97
C ARG A 334 -4.56 12.94 12.25
N ALA A 335 -4.13 11.72 12.58
CA ALA A 335 -4.60 11.00 13.76
C ALA A 335 -4.19 11.71 15.07
N LEU A 336 -2.96 12.21 15.17
CA LEU A 336 -2.48 12.93 16.35
C LEU A 336 -3.24 14.25 16.57
N VAL A 337 -3.55 14.99 15.51
CA VAL A 337 -4.32 16.24 15.60
C VAL A 337 -5.77 15.98 15.98
N ALA A 338 -6.33 14.85 15.56
CA ALA A 338 -7.67 14.42 15.93
C ALA A 338 -7.79 13.99 17.40
N TRP A 339 -6.69 13.71 18.11
CA TRP A 339 -6.70 13.35 19.53
C TRP A 339 -6.66 14.62 20.41
N PRO A 340 -7.78 15.00 21.08
CA PRO A 340 -7.87 16.31 21.74
C PRO A 340 -6.82 16.55 22.83
N GLY A 341 -6.47 15.51 23.60
CA GLY A 341 -5.54 15.61 24.73
C GLY A 341 -4.09 15.92 24.36
N ILE A 342 -3.69 15.66 23.11
CA ILE A 342 -2.30 15.86 22.63
C ILE A 342 -2.20 16.75 21.40
N ARG A 343 -3.33 17.29 20.91
CA ARG A 343 -3.40 18.07 19.67
C ARG A 343 -2.36 19.20 19.62
N ALA A 344 -2.21 19.93 20.72
CA ALA A 344 -1.22 20.99 20.83
C ALA A 344 0.22 20.45 20.73
N GLN A 345 0.51 19.29 21.34
CA GLN A 345 1.79 18.62 21.24
C GLN A 345 2.10 18.21 19.79
N ALA A 346 1.10 17.67 19.07
CA ALA A 346 1.23 17.29 17.66
C ALA A 346 1.57 18.49 16.75
N ILE A 347 0.86 19.62 16.93
CA ILE A 347 1.11 20.85 16.16
C ILE A 347 2.49 21.43 16.48
N ASN A 348 2.89 21.42 17.75
CA ASN A 348 4.21 21.89 18.15
C ASN A 348 5.33 20.98 17.61
N ASN A 349 5.11 19.66 17.60
CA ASN A 349 6.02 18.71 16.98
C ASN A 349 6.18 18.96 15.48
N PHE A 350 5.09 19.20 14.75
CA PHE A 350 5.16 19.60 13.33
C PHE A 350 5.98 20.88 13.15
N LYS A 351 5.67 21.95 13.90
CA LYS A 351 6.40 23.23 13.79
C LYS A 351 7.90 23.08 14.03
N ALA A 352 8.29 22.25 15.00
CA ALA A 352 9.69 22.00 15.31
C ALA A 352 10.42 21.22 14.19
N ASN A 353 9.72 20.29 13.53
CA ASN A 353 10.32 19.42 12.50
C ASN A 353 10.16 19.96 11.07
N ARG A 354 9.19 20.86 10.83
CA ARG A 354 8.87 21.42 9.52
C ARG A 354 10.10 21.90 8.71
N PRO A 355 11.11 22.58 9.29
CA PRO A 355 12.30 23.02 8.55
C PRO A 355 13.18 21.88 8.00
N TYR A 356 13.07 20.68 8.58
CA TYR A 356 13.86 19.50 8.21
C TYR A 356 13.09 18.51 7.33
N MET A 357 11.79 18.75 7.12
CA MET A 357 10.96 17.91 6.27
C MET A 357 11.18 18.23 4.79
N HIS A 358 10.99 17.23 3.93
CA HIS A 358 10.90 17.47 2.49
C HIS A 358 9.77 18.49 2.19
N PRO A 359 9.97 19.45 1.25
CA PRO A 359 8.98 20.50 0.99
C PRO A 359 7.56 19.98 0.70
N THR A 360 7.44 18.92 -0.09
CA THR A 360 6.14 18.26 -0.37
C THR A 360 5.51 17.70 0.89
N THR A 361 6.27 17.00 1.74
CA THR A 361 5.78 16.46 3.02
C THR A 361 5.34 17.57 3.96
N ALA A 362 6.15 18.62 4.10
CA ALA A 362 5.82 19.76 4.93
C ALA A 362 4.51 20.43 4.48
N LYS A 363 4.36 20.70 3.18
CA LYS A 363 3.17 21.33 2.60
C LYS A 363 1.91 20.48 2.78
N GLN A 364 2.00 19.17 2.54
CA GLN A 364 0.85 18.28 2.66
C GLN A 364 0.42 18.10 4.12
N VAL A 365 1.37 17.97 5.06
CA VAL A 365 1.06 17.89 6.49
C VAL A 365 0.49 19.21 7.01
N GLU A 366 1.02 20.35 6.58
CA GLU A 366 0.47 21.67 6.94
C GLU A 366 -1.00 21.79 6.52
N LYS A 367 -1.31 21.43 5.27
CA LYS A 367 -2.68 21.39 4.74
C LYS A 367 -3.59 20.45 5.54
N ASP A 368 -3.09 19.27 5.92
CA ASP A 368 -3.84 18.32 6.73
C ASP A 368 -4.13 18.87 8.14
N ILE A 369 -3.16 19.56 8.76
CA ILE A 369 -3.31 20.20 10.08
C ILE A 369 -4.32 21.35 10.02
N GLU A 370 -4.22 22.22 9.02
CA GLU A 370 -5.14 23.36 8.81
C GLU A 370 -6.56 22.89 8.56
N SER A 371 -6.75 21.87 7.72
CA SER A 371 -8.06 21.28 7.45
C SER A 371 -8.67 20.66 8.70
N GLY A 372 -7.85 19.99 9.53
CA GLY A 372 -8.30 19.43 10.80
C GLY A 372 -8.66 20.48 11.85
N GLN A 373 -8.15 21.72 11.76
CA GLN A 373 -8.53 22.85 12.64
C GLN A 373 -9.87 23.50 12.27
N ALA A 374 -10.33 23.31 11.03
CA ALA A 374 -11.60 23.85 10.54
C ALA A 374 -12.82 22.96 10.87
N GLN A 375 -12.59 21.74 11.36
CA GLN A 375 -13.58 20.79 11.85
C GLN A 375 -13.56 20.73 13.37
#